data_AF-A0A937YUW9-F1
#
_entry.id   AF-A0A937YUW9-F1
#
_cell.length_a   1.000
_cell.length_b   1.000
_cell.length_c   1.000
_cell.angle_alpha   90.00
_cell.angle_beta   90.00
_cell.angle_gamma   90.00
#
_symmetry.space_group_name_H-M   'P 1'
#
loop_
_entity.id
_entity.type
_entity.pdbx_description
1 polymer ?
#
loop_
_entity_poly.entity_id
_entity_poly.type
_entity_poly.pdbx_seq_one_letter_code
_entity_poly.pdbx_strand_id
1 'polypeptide(L)'
;LAMLAVPSTAAFWSAVLGLPPAIAAASVVAEDATAQVALQRQPLRTEIHINGYLNGWVPFMLVHQKLGALGALLHPAPEAVLVVGFGSGGTPYTAGLNPATRMVEVVEIAAPVYQAHREASARGFGLPPGGLFADRRFRLLLDDGRRHLAAGGGRYDVIESDPLLPRSARSGMLNSVEYFRLLQRHLKPGGLAVHWRSTQRVEHSFRQVFAHGLVVGHALIGSDAPIAFDAGRIERLLAEPAVAAYLGRLGIDAGQLGQELLGEKHEAWTPAEAAPPQAHLLNTDLHPRDEFFLNNPDLRF
;
A
#
# COMPACT_ATOMS: atom_id res chain seq x y z
N LEU A 1 -7.94 -26.59 42.23
CA LEU A 1 -7.57 -25.45 41.37
C LEU A 1 -7.41 -25.96 39.94
N ALA A 2 -8.48 -25.92 39.15
CA ALA A 2 -8.36 -26.20 37.72
C ALA A 2 -7.74 -24.95 37.08
N MET A 3 -6.45 -25.00 36.74
CA MET A 3 -5.88 -24.04 35.81
C MET A 3 -6.54 -24.30 34.46
N LEU A 4 -7.51 -23.47 34.09
CA LEU A 4 -7.95 -23.37 32.71
C LEU A 4 -6.72 -22.99 31.89
N ALA A 5 -6.22 -23.94 31.09
CA ALA A 5 -5.15 -23.67 30.15
C ALA A 5 -5.71 -22.68 29.13
N VAL A 6 -5.34 -21.40 29.27
CA VAL A 6 -5.65 -20.39 28.26
C VAL A 6 -4.91 -20.82 27.00
N PRO A 7 -5.62 -21.09 25.88
CA PRO A 7 -4.97 -21.47 24.63
C PRO A 7 -4.03 -20.33 24.18
N SER A 8 -2.97 -20.67 23.44
CA SER A 8 -2.18 -19.64 22.76
C SER A 8 -3.08 -18.85 21.79
N THR A 9 -2.75 -17.59 21.51
CA THR A 9 -3.47 -16.76 20.53
C THR A 9 -3.69 -17.50 19.20
N ALA A 10 -2.67 -18.17 18.69
CA ALA A 10 -2.78 -18.97 17.47
C ALA A 10 -3.78 -20.13 17.61
N ALA A 11 -3.78 -20.85 18.74
CA ALA A 11 -4.72 -21.95 18.98
C ALA A 11 -6.16 -21.46 19.16
N PHE A 12 -6.35 -20.34 19.86
CA PHE A 12 -7.64 -19.69 20.04
C PHE A 12 -8.23 -19.27 18.69
N TRP A 13 -7.50 -18.46 17.91
CA TRP A 13 -7.99 -17.97 16.62
C TRP A 13 -8.18 -19.09 15.60
N SER A 14 -7.32 -20.11 15.61
CA SER A 14 -7.52 -21.26 14.72
C SER A 14 -8.80 -22.00 15.03
N ALA A 15 -9.18 -22.14 16.31
CA ALA A 15 -10.44 -22.74 16.70
C ALA A 15 -11.64 -21.85 16.31
N VAL A 16 -11.57 -20.53 16.57
CA VAL A 16 -12.64 -19.57 16.22
C VAL A 16 -12.87 -19.52 14.71
N LEU A 17 -11.81 -19.54 13.92
CA LEU A 17 -11.87 -19.47 12.46
C LEU A 17 -12.15 -20.85 11.82
N GLY A 18 -12.27 -21.92 12.61
CA GLY A 18 -12.48 -23.27 12.10
C GLY A 18 -11.34 -23.77 11.20
N LEU A 19 -10.11 -23.29 11.42
CA LEU A 19 -8.97 -23.67 10.60
C LEU A 19 -8.60 -25.14 10.88
N PRO A 20 -8.43 -25.97 9.83
CA PRO A 20 -7.89 -27.31 9.99
C PRO A 20 -6.56 -27.27 10.77
N PRO A 21 -6.27 -28.24 11.64
CA PRO A 21 -5.04 -28.24 12.46
C PRO A 21 -3.75 -28.09 11.64
N ALA A 22 -3.73 -28.60 10.41
CA ALA A 22 -2.60 -28.45 9.49
C ALA A 22 -2.39 -26.98 9.06
N ILE A 23 -3.47 -26.23 8.80
CA ILE A 23 -3.41 -24.80 8.44
C ILE A 23 -3.06 -23.97 9.67
N ALA A 24 -3.63 -24.29 10.83
CA ALA A 24 -3.31 -23.65 12.10
C ALA A 24 -1.81 -23.75 12.44
N ALA A 25 -1.22 -24.94 12.30
CA ALA A 25 0.20 -25.17 12.52
C ALA A 25 1.09 -24.47 11.47
N ALA A 26 0.56 -24.24 10.27
CA ALA A 26 1.23 -23.56 9.17
C ALA A 26 0.96 -22.03 9.14
N SER A 27 0.34 -21.48 10.18
CA SER A 27 -0.01 -20.07 10.27
C SER A 27 0.74 -19.37 11.40
N VAL A 28 0.90 -18.06 11.26
CA VAL A 28 1.30 -17.14 12.32
C VAL A 28 0.11 -16.22 12.57
N VAL A 29 -0.24 -16.04 13.84
CA VAL A 29 -1.29 -15.11 14.27
C VAL A 29 -0.70 -14.18 15.32
N ALA A 30 -0.83 -12.88 15.09
CA ALA A 30 -0.45 -11.83 16.02
C ALA A 30 -1.64 -10.90 16.21
N GLU A 31 -1.80 -10.35 17.40
CA GLU A 31 -2.90 -9.41 17.70
C GLU A 31 -2.47 -8.41 18.77
N ASP A 32 -3.07 -7.23 18.71
CA ASP A 32 -3.06 -6.25 19.79
C ASP A 32 -4.28 -5.31 19.64
N ALA A 33 -4.24 -4.15 20.32
CA ALA A 33 -5.32 -3.16 20.26
C ALA A 33 -5.52 -2.51 18.87
N THR A 34 -4.59 -2.70 17.93
CA THR A 34 -4.61 -2.08 16.60
C THR A 34 -5.21 -3.00 15.54
N ALA A 35 -4.94 -4.30 15.60
CA ALA A 35 -5.49 -5.28 14.67
C ALA A 35 -5.30 -6.73 15.16
N GLN A 36 -6.02 -7.65 14.52
CA GLN A 36 -5.66 -9.06 14.42
C GLN A 36 -5.04 -9.32 13.05
N VAL A 37 -3.91 -10.03 13.00
CA VAL A 37 -3.21 -10.37 11.75
C VAL A 37 -2.93 -11.86 11.72
N ALA A 38 -3.26 -12.49 10.60
CA ALA A 38 -2.91 -13.88 10.33
C ALA A 38 -2.13 -13.99 9.01
N LEU A 39 -0.94 -14.59 9.08
CA LEU A 39 -0.21 -15.07 7.92
C LEU A 39 -0.45 -16.56 7.76
N GLN A 40 -1.14 -16.96 6.71
CA GLN A 40 -1.52 -18.34 6.45
C GLN A 40 -0.70 -18.89 5.29
N ARG A 41 0.11 -19.91 5.56
CA ARG A 41 0.87 -20.60 4.52
C ARG A 41 -0.08 -21.45 3.67
N GLN A 42 -0.15 -21.13 2.39
CA GLN A 42 -0.77 -21.94 1.34
C GLN A 42 0.33 -22.65 0.52
N PRO A 43 -0.01 -23.62 -0.35
CA PRO A 43 1.00 -24.35 -1.12
C PRO A 43 1.94 -23.49 -1.98
N LEU A 44 1.43 -22.35 -2.51
CA LEU A 44 2.16 -21.50 -3.45
C LEU A 44 2.45 -20.09 -2.92
N ARG A 45 1.88 -19.72 -1.78
CA ARG A 45 1.92 -18.34 -1.25
C ARG A 45 1.62 -18.32 0.24
N THR A 46 1.92 -17.20 0.87
CA THR A 46 1.52 -16.91 2.25
C THR A 46 0.56 -15.73 2.23
N GLU A 47 -0.70 -15.99 2.57
CA GLU A 47 -1.74 -14.97 2.57
C GLU A 47 -1.69 -14.17 3.86
N ILE A 48 -1.83 -12.85 3.74
CA ILE A 48 -2.01 -11.97 4.89
C ILE A 48 -3.48 -11.59 5.03
N HIS A 49 -4.01 -11.87 6.21
CA HIS A 49 -5.33 -11.45 6.63
C HIS A 49 -5.20 -10.44 7.75
N ILE A 50 -5.89 -9.30 7.64
CA ILE A 50 -5.93 -8.25 8.68
C ILE A 50 -7.39 -8.07 9.05
N ASN A 51 -7.72 -8.25 10.33
CA ASN A 51 -9.08 -8.26 10.87
C ASN A 51 -10.03 -9.19 10.08
N GLY A 52 -9.51 -10.36 9.67
CA GLY A 52 -10.24 -11.37 8.93
C GLY A 52 -10.40 -11.12 7.42
N TYR A 53 -9.93 -9.99 6.87
CA TYR A 53 -9.96 -9.73 5.44
C TYR A 53 -8.63 -10.07 4.77
N LEU A 54 -8.67 -10.71 3.60
CA LEU A 54 -7.47 -10.91 2.77
C LEU A 54 -6.96 -9.55 2.27
N ASN A 55 -5.73 -9.21 2.63
CA ASN A 55 -5.07 -7.95 2.24
C ASN A 55 -3.89 -8.18 1.28
N GLY A 56 -3.57 -9.43 0.96
CA GLY A 56 -2.54 -9.75 -0.02
C GLY A 56 -1.83 -11.06 0.27
N TRP A 57 -0.68 -11.27 -0.37
CA TRP A 57 0.14 -12.44 -0.13
C TRP A 57 1.62 -12.20 -0.45
N VAL A 58 2.46 -13.15 -0.03
CA VAL A 58 3.88 -13.30 -0.38
C VAL A 58 4.03 -14.59 -1.20
N PRO A 59 4.69 -14.62 -2.37
CA PRO A 59 5.22 -13.48 -3.13
C PRO A 59 4.15 -12.46 -3.53
N PHE A 60 4.52 -11.20 -3.77
CA PHE A 60 3.56 -10.10 -3.81
C PHE A 60 2.53 -10.17 -4.94
N MET A 61 1.31 -9.72 -4.66
CA MET A 61 0.31 -9.44 -5.71
C MET A 61 0.88 -8.46 -6.74
N LEU A 62 0.62 -8.72 -8.02
CA LEU A 62 1.07 -7.83 -9.09
C LEU A 62 0.54 -6.39 -8.93
N VAL A 63 -0.67 -6.21 -8.40
CA VAL A 63 -1.22 -4.86 -8.13
C VAL A 63 -0.38 -4.07 -7.12
N HIS A 64 0.10 -4.70 -6.03
CA HIS A 64 0.96 -4.03 -5.05
C HIS A 64 2.36 -3.76 -5.61
N GLN A 65 2.87 -4.67 -6.46
CA GLN A 65 4.13 -4.43 -7.17
C GLN A 65 4.02 -3.19 -8.06
N LYS A 66 2.97 -3.13 -8.89
CA LYS A 66 2.70 -2.03 -9.81
C LYS A 66 2.48 -0.71 -9.07
N LEU A 67 1.63 -0.71 -8.04
CA LEU A 67 1.29 0.49 -7.29
C LEU A 67 2.55 1.13 -6.70
N GLY A 68 3.33 0.36 -5.92
CA GLY A 68 4.56 0.90 -5.32
C GLY A 68 5.64 1.27 -6.35
N ALA A 69 5.67 0.62 -7.53
CA ALA A 69 6.68 0.92 -8.54
C ALA A 69 6.46 2.27 -9.24
N LEU A 70 5.22 2.75 -9.33
CA LEU A 70 4.86 3.91 -10.16
C LEU A 70 5.55 5.20 -9.69
N GLY A 71 5.53 5.52 -8.40
CA GLY A 71 6.22 6.71 -7.90
C GLY A 71 7.73 6.64 -8.17
N ALA A 72 8.33 5.47 -7.92
CA ALA A 72 9.76 5.23 -8.11
C ALA A 72 10.20 5.30 -9.59
N LEU A 73 9.34 4.88 -10.52
CA LEU A 73 9.62 4.86 -11.95
C LEU A 73 9.28 6.18 -12.66
N LEU A 74 8.30 6.95 -12.16
CA LEU A 74 7.84 8.19 -12.78
C LEU A 74 8.54 9.44 -12.25
N HIS A 75 8.91 9.47 -10.97
CA HIS A 75 9.64 10.62 -10.41
C HIS A 75 11.09 10.65 -10.92
N PRO A 76 11.67 11.80 -11.29
CA PRO A 76 13.02 11.90 -11.87
C PRO A 76 14.13 11.37 -10.94
N ALA A 77 14.06 11.69 -9.64
CA ALA A 77 15.03 11.27 -8.63
C ALA A 77 14.37 11.12 -7.23
N PRO A 78 13.64 10.02 -6.97
CA PRO A 78 12.86 9.85 -5.73
C PRO A 78 13.77 9.45 -4.55
N GLU A 79 14.38 10.42 -3.89
CA GLU A 79 15.35 10.15 -2.81
C GLU A 79 14.69 9.77 -1.48
N ALA A 80 13.60 10.44 -1.12
CA ALA A 80 12.83 10.22 0.10
C ALA A 80 11.40 9.80 -0.27
N VAL A 81 11.05 8.57 0.11
CA VAL A 81 9.75 7.96 -0.17
C VAL A 81 9.04 7.70 1.15
N LEU A 82 7.76 8.07 1.24
CA LEU A 82 6.85 7.65 2.32
C LEU A 82 5.88 6.61 1.77
N VAL A 83 5.61 5.56 2.53
CA VAL A 83 4.59 4.56 2.24
C VAL A 83 3.66 4.44 3.44
N VAL A 84 2.37 4.71 3.24
CA VAL A 84 1.34 4.53 4.27
C VAL A 84 0.71 3.15 4.09
N GLY A 85 0.98 2.27 5.05
CA GLY A 85 0.63 0.85 5.04
C GLY A 85 1.81 -0.04 4.65
N PHE A 86 2.05 -1.10 5.42
CA PHE A 86 2.99 -2.17 5.07
C PHE A 86 2.29 -3.33 4.37
N GLY A 87 1.16 -3.78 4.91
CA GLY A 87 0.37 -4.88 4.35
C GLY A 87 1.21 -6.15 4.14
N SER A 88 1.26 -6.66 2.90
CA SER A 88 2.11 -7.81 2.58
C SER A 88 3.60 -7.46 2.41
N GLY A 89 3.93 -6.17 2.24
CA GLY A 89 5.28 -5.65 1.95
C GLY A 89 5.53 -5.32 0.47
N GLY A 90 4.61 -5.64 -0.44
CA GLY A 90 4.81 -5.46 -1.88
C GLY A 90 4.98 -4.00 -2.30
N THR A 91 4.00 -3.16 -1.93
CA THR A 91 4.00 -1.72 -2.22
C THR A 91 5.22 -1.02 -1.61
N PRO A 92 5.57 -1.21 -0.31
CA PRO A 92 6.83 -0.68 0.23
C PRO A 92 8.07 -1.10 -0.54
N TYR A 93 8.15 -2.36 -0.96
CA TYR A 93 9.35 -2.87 -1.59
C TYR A 93 9.60 -2.27 -2.96
N THR A 94 8.59 -2.23 -3.83
CA THR A 94 8.75 -1.67 -5.17
C THR A 94 8.90 -0.15 -5.14
N ALA A 95 8.36 0.53 -4.12
CA ALA A 95 8.61 1.95 -3.90
C ALA A 95 10.09 2.30 -3.67
N GLY A 96 10.89 1.33 -3.24
CA GLY A 96 12.34 1.46 -3.05
C GLY A 96 13.21 1.05 -4.25
N LEU A 97 12.61 0.74 -5.42
CA LEU A 97 13.35 0.16 -6.55
C LEU A 97 14.32 1.11 -7.23
N ASN A 98 14.08 2.42 -7.15
CA ASN A 98 14.90 3.40 -7.86
C ASN A 98 16.28 3.53 -7.18
N PRO A 99 17.40 3.48 -7.93
CA PRO A 99 18.74 3.63 -7.35
C PRO A 99 18.98 4.97 -6.63
N ALA A 100 18.23 6.02 -6.98
CA ALA A 100 18.29 7.30 -6.29
C ALA A 100 17.63 7.27 -4.89
N THR A 101 16.80 6.27 -4.59
CA THR A 101 16.10 6.17 -3.31
C THR A 101 17.07 5.91 -2.16
N ARG A 102 17.13 6.87 -1.23
CA ARG A 102 17.98 6.85 -0.04
C ARG A 102 17.23 6.45 1.22
N MET A 103 15.91 6.70 1.25
CA MET A 103 15.05 6.39 2.37
C MET A 103 13.67 5.99 1.89
N VAL A 104 13.17 4.88 2.44
CA VAL A 104 11.76 4.48 2.36
C VAL A 104 11.22 4.42 3.77
N GLU A 105 10.40 5.40 4.13
CA GLU A 105 9.71 5.44 5.40
C GLU A 105 8.37 4.72 5.25
N VAL A 106 8.13 3.68 6.05
CA VAL A 106 6.89 2.91 6.00
C VAL A 106 6.16 3.09 7.32
N VAL A 107 4.96 3.65 7.27
CA VAL A 107 4.13 3.91 8.44
C VAL A 107 2.98 2.90 8.44
N GLU A 108 3.00 2.01 9.42
CA GLU A 108 1.98 0.97 9.61
C GLU A 108 1.28 1.18 10.94
N ILE A 109 -0.04 1.17 10.94
CA ILE A 109 -0.85 1.35 12.16
C ILE A 109 -0.99 0.03 12.92
N ALA A 110 -1.00 -1.09 12.20
CA ALA A 110 -1.19 -2.42 12.75
C ALA A 110 0.15 -3.06 13.16
N ALA A 111 0.58 -2.83 14.40
CA ALA A 111 1.83 -3.43 14.93
C ALA A 111 1.96 -4.94 14.71
N PRO A 112 0.87 -5.74 14.80
CA PRO A 112 0.92 -7.18 14.57
C PRO A 112 1.36 -7.57 13.15
N VAL A 113 1.26 -6.68 12.15
CA VAL A 113 1.78 -6.91 10.79
C VAL A 113 3.28 -7.20 10.83
N TYR A 114 4.06 -6.36 11.52
CA TYR A 114 5.50 -6.57 11.63
C TYR A 114 5.86 -7.82 12.42
N GLN A 115 5.14 -8.08 13.52
CA GLN A 115 5.37 -9.27 14.34
C GLN A 115 5.12 -10.55 13.53
N ALA A 116 3.98 -10.61 12.83
CA ALA A 116 3.61 -11.75 12.02
C ALA A 116 4.62 -12.01 10.91
N HIS A 117 5.04 -10.96 10.17
CA HIS A 117 6.02 -11.10 9.09
C HIS A 117 7.39 -11.56 9.60
N ARG A 118 7.87 -11.03 10.73
CA ARG A 118 9.15 -11.46 11.32
C ARG A 118 9.11 -12.93 11.74
N GLU A 119 8.01 -13.38 12.33
CA GLU A 119 7.85 -14.77 12.74
C GLU A 119 7.70 -15.71 11.53
N ALA A 120 6.87 -15.35 10.53
CA ALA A 120 6.73 -16.12 9.30
C ALA A 120 8.06 -16.21 8.52
N SER A 121 8.85 -15.13 8.52
CA SER A 121 10.20 -15.10 7.97
C SER A 121 11.13 -16.07 8.71
N ALA A 122 11.12 -16.04 10.05
CA ALA A 122 11.91 -16.97 10.87
C ALA A 122 11.52 -18.44 10.67
N ARG A 123 10.24 -18.70 10.38
CA ARG A 123 9.70 -20.04 10.06
C ARG A 123 9.87 -20.43 8.57
N GLY A 124 10.47 -19.56 7.74
CA GLY A 124 10.83 -19.87 6.35
C GLY A 124 9.69 -19.85 5.33
N PHE A 125 8.56 -19.20 5.64
CA PHE A 125 7.43 -19.08 4.70
C PHE A 125 6.93 -17.63 4.51
N GLY A 126 7.52 -16.66 5.19
CA GLY A 126 7.24 -15.24 5.00
C GLY A 126 8.23 -14.56 4.05
N LEU A 127 8.38 -13.24 4.21
CA LEU A 127 9.43 -12.47 3.54
C LEU A 127 10.82 -13.03 3.85
N PRO A 128 11.77 -13.05 2.90
CA PRO A 128 13.11 -13.55 3.17
C PRO A 128 13.84 -12.62 4.17
N PRO A 129 14.70 -13.18 5.04
CA PRO A 129 15.40 -12.43 6.10
C PRO A 129 16.30 -11.28 5.62
N GLY A 130 16.64 -11.23 4.31
CA GLY A 130 17.43 -10.17 3.67
C GLY A 130 16.62 -9.13 2.89
N GLY A 131 15.28 -9.16 2.97
CA GLY A 131 14.38 -8.25 2.27
C GLY A 131 14.22 -6.89 2.97
N LEU A 132 12.98 -6.38 3.01
CA LEU A 132 12.59 -5.10 3.63
C LEU A 132 13.18 -4.87 5.04
N PHE A 133 13.21 -5.91 5.87
CA PHE A 133 13.68 -5.80 7.26
C PHE A 133 15.20 -5.63 7.41
N ALA A 134 15.98 -5.97 6.38
CA ALA A 134 17.44 -5.90 6.41
C ALA A 134 18.01 -4.72 5.60
N ASP A 135 17.21 -4.13 4.70
CA ASP A 135 17.62 -2.98 3.90
C ASP A 135 17.60 -1.71 4.77
N ARG A 136 18.78 -1.12 4.98
CA ARG A 136 18.97 0.08 5.82
C ARG A 136 18.26 1.33 5.31
N ARG A 137 17.81 1.34 4.06
CA ARG A 137 16.98 2.43 3.52
C ARG A 137 15.58 2.43 4.12
N PHE A 138 15.10 1.28 4.59
CA PHE A 138 13.76 1.14 5.13
C PHE A 138 13.70 1.56 6.60
N ARG A 139 12.79 2.48 6.90
CA ARG A 139 12.46 2.92 8.26
C ARG A 139 11.02 2.52 8.53
N LEU A 140 10.85 1.47 9.32
CA LEU A 140 9.53 0.95 9.68
C LEU A 140 9.06 1.65 10.96
N LEU A 141 7.93 2.35 10.89
CA LEU A 141 7.35 3.09 12.01
C LEU A 141 5.97 2.55 12.31
N LEU A 142 5.75 2.29 13.60
CA LEU A 142 4.41 2.03 14.12
C LEU A 142 3.72 3.36 14.42
N ASP A 143 2.84 3.78 13.54
CA ASP A 143 2.04 4.99 13.70
C ASP A 143 0.81 4.97 12.78
N ASP A 144 -0.15 5.85 13.05
CA ASP A 144 -1.20 6.17 12.08
C ASP A 144 -0.63 7.10 11.00
N GLY A 145 -0.67 6.70 9.74
CA GLY A 145 -0.06 7.47 8.63
C GLY A 145 -0.61 8.89 8.48
N ARG A 146 -1.91 9.08 8.77
CA ARG A 146 -2.52 10.41 8.76
C ARG A 146 -2.04 11.25 9.94
N ARG A 147 -1.94 10.67 11.14
CA ARG A 147 -1.40 11.33 12.34
C ARG A 147 0.06 11.70 12.14
N HIS A 148 0.87 10.80 11.58
CA HIS A 148 2.29 11.02 11.27
C HIS A 148 2.48 12.26 10.40
N LEU A 149 1.72 12.36 9.31
CA LEU A 149 1.72 13.54 8.45
C LEU A 149 1.18 14.78 9.18
N ALA A 150 0.08 14.66 9.93
CA ALA A 150 -0.52 15.80 10.64
C ALA A 150 0.37 16.36 11.77
N ALA A 151 1.20 15.52 12.40
CA ALA A 151 2.09 15.91 13.49
C ALA A 151 3.36 16.66 13.01
N GLY A 152 3.46 16.98 11.72
CA GLY A 152 4.62 17.67 11.14
C GLY A 152 5.65 16.71 10.55
N GLY A 153 5.18 15.69 9.83
CA GLY A 153 6.03 14.77 9.07
C GLY A 153 6.95 15.49 8.07
N GLY A 154 7.93 14.76 7.54
CA GLY A 154 8.88 15.29 6.56
C GLY A 154 8.22 15.65 5.22
N ARG A 155 9.03 16.21 4.30
CA ARG A 155 8.62 16.31 2.88
C ARG A 155 9.27 15.20 2.07
N TYR A 156 8.50 14.59 1.19
CA TYR A 156 8.91 13.42 0.40
C TYR A 156 8.85 13.73 -1.10
N ASP A 157 9.71 13.06 -1.86
CA ASP A 157 9.69 13.07 -3.32
C ASP A 157 8.52 12.22 -3.83
N VAL A 158 8.21 11.13 -3.11
CA VAL A 158 7.06 10.26 -3.39
C VAL A 158 6.34 9.94 -2.09
N ILE A 159 5.01 10.01 -2.09
CA ILE A 159 4.16 9.47 -1.04
C ILE A 159 3.24 8.42 -1.67
N GLU A 160 3.46 7.15 -1.34
CA GLU A 160 2.60 6.02 -1.69
C GLU A 160 1.57 5.80 -0.57
N SER A 161 0.31 5.65 -0.93
CA SER A 161 -0.78 5.38 0.01
C SER A 161 -1.63 4.23 -0.51
N ASP A 162 -1.46 3.06 0.12
CA ASP A 162 -2.17 1.81 -0.18
C ASP A 162 -2.81 1.26 1.11
N PRO A 163 -3.80 1.97 1.68
CA PRO A 163 -4.05 1.87 3.11
C PRO A 163 -5.03 0.74 3.46
N LEU A 164 -6.29 0.89 3.06
CA LEU A 164 -7.40 0.06 3.51
C LEU A 164 -8.35 -0.21 2.35
N LEU A 165 -9.05 -1.34 2.43
CA LEU A 165 -10.21 -1.59 1.57
C LEU A 165 -11.20 -0.43 1.72
N PRO A 166 -11.74 0.11 0.61
CA PRO A 166 -12.56 1.34 0.63
C PRO A 166 -13.83 1.22 1.48
N ARG A 167 -14.26 0.00 1.80
CA ARG A 167 -15.47 -0.30 2.60
C ARG A 167 -15.17 -0.67 4.05
N SER A 168 -13.90 -0.64 4.47
CA SER A 168 -13.54 -0.91 5.85
C SER A 168 -13.84 0.30 6.73
N ALA A 169 -14.16 0.06 8.00
CA ALA A 169 -14.26 1.13 8.96
C ALA A 169 -12.99 2.00 8.94
N ARG A 170 -13.17 3.32 8.98
CA ARG A 170 -12.13 4.36 8.88
C ARG A 170 -11.42 4.45 7.53
N SER A 171 -11.84 3.74 6.48
CA SER A 171 -11.26 3.89 5.14
C SER A 171 -11.36 5.33 4.63
N GLY A 172 -12.42 6.06 5.03
CA GLY A 172 -12.62 7.46 4.67
C GLY A 172 -11.53 8.39 5.20
N MET A 173 -10.88 8.04 6.31
CA MET A 173 -9.78 8.82 6.87
C MET A 173 -8.55 8.85 5.96
N LEU A 174 -8.42 7.89 5.04
CA LEU A 174 -7.29 7.76 4.12
C LEU A 174 -7.73 7.85 2.64
N ASN A 175 -8.98 8.27 2.40
CA ASN A 175 -9.59 8.37 1.07
C ASN A 175 -10.39 9.67 0.88
N SER A 176 -10.20 10.67 1.75
CA SER A 176 -10.90 11.95 1.72
C SER A 176 -10.10 13.06 1.03
N VAL A 177 -10.81 14.09 0.59
CA VAL A 177 -10.20 15.34 0.10
C VAL A 177 -9.22 15.92 1.13
N GLU A 178 -9.57 15.91 2.42
CA GLU A 178 -8.70 16.42 3.49
C GLU A 178 -7.41 15.62 3.65
N TYR A 179 -7.49 14.29 3.50
CA TYR A 179 -6.30 13.43 3.50
C TYR A 179 -5.43 13.68 2.26
N PHE A 180 -6.01 13.79 1.08
CA PHE A 180 -5.23 14.08 -0.13
C PHE A 180 -4.57 15.47 -0.05
N ARG A 181 -5.23 16.48 0.53
CA ARG A 181 -4.59 17.78 0.83
C ARG A 181 -3.45 17.63 1.82
N LEU A 182 -3.57 16.72 2.78
CA LEU A 182 -2.49 16.41 3.70
C LEU A 182 -1.29 15.79 2.98
N LEU A 183 -1.51 14.86 2.04
CA LEU A 183 -0.45 14.32 1.19
C LEU A 183 0.23 15.43 0.38
N GLN A 184 -0.55 16.26 -0.33
CA GLN A 184 -0.05 17.35 -1.16
C GLN A 184 0.87 18.31 -0.38
N ARG A 185 0.52 18.66 0.86
CA ARG A 185 1.35 19.55 1.70
C ARG A 185 2.71 18.96 2.09
N HIS A 186 2.84 17.65 2.09
CA HIS A 186 4.06 16.92 2.44
C HIS A 186 4.84 16.44 1.22
N LEU A 187 4.41 16.80 0.00
CA LEU A 187 5.26 16.64 -1.18
C LEU A 187 6.31 17.75 -1.22
N LYS A 188 7.50 17.39 -1.71
CA LYS A 188 8.47 18.35 -2.24
C LYS A 188 7.94 18.91 -3.58
N PRO A 189 8.45 20.06 -4.06
CA PRO A 189 8.09 20.56 -5.39
C PRO A 189 8.35 19.50 -6.47
N GLY A 190 7.35 19.23 -7.32
CA GLY A 190 7.39 18.17 -8.34
C GLY A 190 7.26 16.75 -7.78
N GLY A 191 7.01 16.60 -6.48
CA GLY A 191 6.80 15.30 -5.85
C GLY A 191 5.51 14.63 -6.30
N LEU A 192 5.44 13.32 -6.14
CA LEU A 192 4.31 12.50 -6.57
C LEU A 192 3.57 11.90 -5.37
N ALA A 193 2.27 12.14 -5.27
CA ALA A 193 1.39 11.30 -4.46
C ALA A 193 0.88 10.17 -5.35
N VAL A 194 0.98 8.93 -4.88
CA VAL A 194 0.45 7.74 -5.56
C VAL A 194 -0.55 7.07 -4.63
N HIS A 195 -1.74 6.80 -5.13
CA HIS A 195 -2.85 6.28 -4.34
C HIS A 195 -3.64 5.22 -5.11
N TRP A 196 -4.15 4.22 -4.40
CA TRP A 196 -4.99 3.19 -5.01
C TRP A 196 -6.35 3.76 -5.47
N ARG A 197 -6.66 3.61 -6.76
CA ARG A 197 -7.93 3.96 -7.41
C ARG A 197 -9.04 2.97 -7.07
N SER A 198 -9.46 2.97 -5.81
CA SER A 198 -10.36 1.94 -5.26
C SER A 198 -11.84 2.16 -5.58
N THR A 199 -12.27 3.41 -5.77
CA THR A 199 -13.65 3.77 -6.15
C THR A 199 -13.68 5.02 -7.05
N GLN A 200 -14.82 5.27 -7.68
CA GLN A 200 -15.05 6.51 -8.42
C GLN A 200 -14.94 7.74 -7.50
N ARG A 201 -15.46 7.67 -6.26
CA ARG A 201 -15.41 8.83 -5.34
C ARG A 201 -14.00 9.14 -4.87
N VAL A 202 -13.18 8.11 -4.66
CA VAL A 202 -11.75 8.26 -4.34
C VAL A 202 -11.04 9.02 -5.47
N GLU A 203 -11.29 8.64 -6.73
CA GLU A 203 -10.72 9.35 -7.87
C GLU A 203 -11.18 10.81 -7.96
N HIS A 204 -12.49 11.09 -7.83
CA HIS A 204 -12.98 12.49 -7.84
C HIS A 204 -12.38 13.32 -6.71
N SER A 205 -12.27 12.74 -5.52
CA SER A 205 -11.68 13.40 -4.35
C SER A 205 -10.20 13.69 -4.55
N PHE A 206 -9.46 12.78 -5.19
CA PHE A 206 -8.05 12.95 -5.51
C PHE A 206 -7.84 14.03 -6.58
N ARG A 207 -8.60 13.99 -7.67
CA ARG A 207 -8.56 14.99 -8.76
C ARG A 207 -8.92 16.40 -8.29
N GLN A 208 -9.76 16.52 -7.26
CA GLN A 208 -10.07 17.83 -6.66
C GLN A 208 -8.85 18.47 -5.98
N VAL A 209 -7.89 17.68 -5.51
CA VAL A 209 -6.73 18.18 -4.77
C VAL A 209 -5.54 18.41 -5.69
N PHE A 210 -5.26 17.46 -6.59
CA PHE A 210 -4.08 17.51 -7.44
C PHE A 210 -4.40 18.13 -8.80
N ALA A 211 -3.79 19.29 -9.04
CA ALA A 211 -3.92 20.08 -10.25
C ALA A 211 -3.47 19.32 -11.51
N HIS A 212 -2.36 18.57 -11.38
CA HIS A 212 -1.86 17.67 -12.40
C HIS A 212 -1.95 16.25 -11.90
N GLY A 213 -2.32 15.33 -12.79
CA GLY A 213 -2.20 13.93 -12.46
C GLY A 213 -2.29 12.98 -13.62
N LEU A 214 -2.14 11.72 -13.29
CA LEU A 214 -2.07 10.60 -14.20
C LEU A 214 -2.77 9.41 -13.55
N VAL A 215 -3.71 8.82 -14.27
CA VAL A 215 -4.26 7.51 -13.94
C VAL A 215 -3.44 6.46 -14.67
N VAL A 216 -3.03 5.38 -14.01
CA VAL A 216 -2.44 4.19 -14.65
C VAL A 216 -3.10 2.95 -14.06
N GLY A 217 -3.98 2.31 -14.82
CA GLY A 217 -4.78 1.17 -14.34
C GLY A 217 -5.55 1.49 -13.04
N HIS A 218 -5.10 0.88 -11.94
CA HIS A 218 -5.66 1.06 -10.59
C HIS A 218 -4.90 2.08 -9.73
N ALA A 219 -4.03 2.91 -10.30
CA ALA A 219 -3.29 3.93 -9.56
C ALA A 219 -3.71 5.35 -9.98
N LEU A 220 -3.76 6.24 -9.00
CA LEU A 220 -3.87 7.69 -9.15
C LEU A 220 -2.52 8.30 -8.78
N ILE A 221 -1.92 9.07 -9.68
CA ILE A 221 -0.69 9.81 -9.44
C ILE A 221 -1.01 11.30 -9.53
N GLY A 222 -0.63 12.08 -8.52
CA GLY A 222 -0.94 13.50 -8.42
C GLY A 222 0.29 14.33 -8.06
N SER A 223 0.39 15.54 -8.60
CA SER A 223 1.50 16.45 -8.37
C SER A 223 1.08 17.92 -8.50
N ASP A 224 1.98 18.83 -8.12
CA ASP A 224 1.91 20.27 -8.42
C ASP A 224 2.49 20.62 -9.80
N ALA A 225 3.10 19.66 -10.49
CA ALA A 225 3.68 19.80 -11.82
C ALA A 225 3.17 18.72 -12.80
N PRO A 226 3.27 18.93 -14.13
CA PRO A 226 2.91 17.91 -15.13
C PRO A 226 3.65 16.59 -14.92
N ILE A 227 2.93 15.48 -15.11
CA ILE A 227 3.45 14.12 -14.92
C ILE A 227 3.53 13.44 -16.28
N ALA A 228 4.72 12.97 -16.67
CA ALA A 228 4.94 12.30 -17.93
C ALA A 228 5.00 10.78 -17.74
N PHE A 229 4.17 10.04 -18.49
CA PHE A 229 4.30 8.59 -18.62
C PHE A 229 5.30 8.27 -19.75
N ASP A 230 6.59 8.34 -19.45
CA ASP A 230 7.66 8.03 -20.40
C ASP A 230 7.97 6.53 -20.36
N ALA A 231 7.37 5.78 -21.29
CA ALA A 231 7.57 4.34 -21.45
C ALA A 231 9.06 3.98 -21.61
N GLY A 232 9.82 4.75 -22.41
CA GLY A 232 11.23 4.49 -22.64
C GLY A 232 12.08 4.70 -21.39
N ARG A 233 11.73 5.66 -20.53
CA ARG A 233 12.39 5.83 -19.22
C ARG A 233 12.08 4.68 -18.28
N ILE A 234 10.81 4.23 -18.22
CA ILE A 234 10.39 3.09 -17.41
C ILE A 234 11.17 1.84 -17.81
N GLU A 235 11.22 1.54 -19.11
CA GLU A 235 11.96 0.39 -19.65
C GLU A 235 13.46 0.47 -19.31
N ARG A 236 14.09 1.63 -19.50
CA ARG A 236 15.51 1.82 -19.18
C ARG A 236 15.80 1.58 -17.71
N LEU A 237 14.99 2.15 -16.79
CA LEU A 237 15.17 1.96 -15.35
C LEU A 237 14.99 0.50 -14.93
N LEU A 238 13.97 -0.19 -15.45
CA LEU A 238 13.73 -1.60 -15.13
C LEU A 238 14.80 -2.54 -15.72
N ALA A 239 15.42 -2.16 -16.83
CA ALA A 239 16.53 -2.88 -17.43
C ALA A 239 17.88 -2.67 -16.70
N GLU A 240 17.97 -1.71 -15.77
CA GLU A 240 19.21 -1.51 -15.02
C GLU A 240 19.53 -2.75 -14.17
N PRO A 241 20.77 -3.29 -14.23
CA PRO A 241 21.13 -4.49 -13.48
C PRO A 241 20.91 -4.36 -11.97
N ALA A 242 21.11 -3.16 -11.41
CA ALA A 242 20.87 -2.90 -9.99
C ALA A 242 19.38 -2.99 -9.62
N VAL A 243 18.49 -2.51 -10.49
CA VAL A 243 17.03 -2.56 -10.29
C VAL A 243 16.52 -3.99 -10.44
N ALA A 244 16.95 -4.69 -11.50
CA ALA A 244 16.61 -6.10 -11.71
C ALA A 244 17.10 -6.98 -10.55
N ALA A 245 18.33 -6.78 -10.08
CA ALA A 245 18.88 -7.49 -8.93
C ALA A 245 18.15 -7.15 -7.63
N TYR A 246 17.73 -5.89 -7.44
CA TYR A 246 16.91 -5.49 -6.30
C TYR A 246 15.57 -6.22 -6.33
N LEU A 247 14.78 -6.08 -7.39
CA LEU A 247 13.46 -6.72 -7.52
C LEU A 247 13.55 -8.24 -7.37
N GLY A 248 14.55 -8.87 -7.99
CA GLY A 248 14.78 -10.31 -7.93
C GLY A 248 15.02 -10.89 -6.53
N ARG A 249 15.51 -10.10 -5.55
CA ARG A 249 15.69 -10.59 -4.16
C ARG A 249 14.38 -11.04 -3.52
N LEU A 250 13.25 -10.46 -3.92
CA LEU A 250 11.91 -10.84 -3.46
C LEU A 250 11.08 -11.55 -4.55
N GLY A 251 11.75 -12.09 -5.58
CA GLY A 251 11.11 -12.85 -6.64
C GLY A 251 10.22 -12.01 -7.56
N ILE A 252 10.48 -10.70 -7.66
CA ILE A 252 9.80 -9.84 -8.63
C ILE A 252 10.62 -9.84 -9.92
N ASP A 253 9.97 -10.22 -11.03
CA ASP A 253 10.55 -10.13 -12.37
C ASP A 253 10.37 -8.71 -12.93
N ALA A 254 11.49 -8.02 -13.17
CA ALA A 254 11.47 -6.64 -13.66
C ALA A 254 10.88 -6.51 -15.08
N GLY A 255 11.08 -7.52 -15.93
CA GLY A 255 10.55 -7.54 -17.29
C GLY A 255 9.04 -7.73 -17.29
N GLN A 256 8.54 -8.67 -16.50
CA GLN A 256 7.10 -8.88 -16.30
C GLN A 256 6.46 -7.63 -15.69
N LEU A 257 7.05 -7.04 -14.66
CA LEU A 257 6.55 -5.81 -14.04
C LEU A 257 6.45 -4.67 -15.07
N GLY A 258 7.49 -4.50 -15.91
CA GLY A 258 7.51 -3.51 -16.98
C GLY A 258 6.43 -3.76 -18.02
N GLN A 259 6.32 -4.98 -18.53
CA GLN A 259 5.30 -5.37 -19.51
C GLN A 259 3.88 -5.07 -18.98
N GLU A 260 3.61 -5.45 -17.74
CA GLU A 260 2.32 -5.26 -17.09
C GLU A 260 2.01 -3.78 -16.85
N LEU A 261 2.99 -2.97 -16.43
CA LEU A 261 2.81 -1.52 -16.26
C LEU A 261 2.58 -0.79 -17.59
N LEU A 262 3.37 -1.11 -18.61
CA LEU A 262 3.31 -0.45 -19.92
C LEU A 262 2.07 -0.85 -20.72
N GLY A 263 1.49 -2.02 -20.41
CA GLY A 263 0.21 -2.47 -20.97
C GLY A 263 -1.02 -1.81 -20.33
N GLU A 264 -0.88 -1.11 -19.21
CA GLU A 264 -2.01 -0.44 -18.55
C GLU A 264 -2.51 0.76 -19.35
N LYS A 265 -3.83 0.94 -19.32
CA LYS A 265 -4.42 2.19 -19.80
C LYS A 265 -4.00 3.32 -18.87
N HIS A 266 -3.62 4.44 -19.45
CA HIS A 266 -3.29 5.64 -18.71
C HIS A 266 -4.00 6.88 -19.27
N GLU A 267 -4.30 7.81 -18.38
CA GLU A 267 -5.02 9.04 -18.68
C GLU A 267 -4.45 10.17 -17.83
N ALA A 268 -3.87 11.19 -18.47
CA ALA A 268 -3.40 12.38 -17.78
C ALA A 268 -4.55 13.40 -17.63
N TRP A 269 -4.49 14.22 -16.59
CA TRP A 269 -5.34 15.40 -16.45
C TRP A 269 -4.53 16.63 -16.07
N THR A 270 -5.06 17.78 -16.47
CA THR A 270 -4.49 19.10 -16.22
C THR A 270 -5.52 20.05 -15.61
N PRO A 271 -5.10 21.21 -15.08
CA PRO A 271 -6.03 22.19 -14.52
C PRO A 271 -7.09 22.69 -15.50
N ALA A 272 -6.80 22.65 -16.81
CA ALA A 272 -7.73 23.06 -17.86
C ALA A 272 -8.94 22.11 -18.00
N GLU A 273 -8.80 20.88 -17.52
CA GLU A 273 -9.83 19.82 -17.60
C GLU A 273 -10.57 19.64 -16.28
N ALA A 274 -10.30 20.50 -15.28
CA ALA A 274 -10.92 20.43 -13.97
C ALA A 274 -12.42 20.78 -14.06
N ALA A 275 -13.28 19.75 -14.02
CA ALA A 275 -14.70 19.94 -13.84
C ALA A 275 -15.00 20.50 -12.43
N PRO A 276 -16.06 21.33 -12.26
CA PRO A 276 -16.46 21.80 -10.94
C PRO A 276 -16.80 20.61 -10.02
N PRO A 277 -16.38 20.67 -8.74
CA PRO A 277 -16.56 19.55 -7.82
C PRO A 277 -18.04 19.29 -7.57
N GLN A 278 -18.46 18.04 -7.83
CA GLN A 278 -19.80 17.59 -7.52
C GLN A 278 -19.80 16.99 -6.11
N ALA A 279 -20.33 17.72 -5.13
CA ALA A 279 -20.23 17.36 -3.71
C ALA A 279 -20.70 15.93 -3.38
N HIS A 280 -21.67 15.40 -4.13
CA HIS A 280 -22.16 14.05 -3.94
C HIS A 280 -21.17 12.97 -4.40
N LEU A 281 -20.20 13.28 -5.27
CA LEU A 281 -19.16 12.37 -5.77
C LEU A 281 -17.87 12.38 -4.93
N LEU A 282 -17.83 13.13 -3.84
CA LEU A 282 -16.63 13.28 -3.02
C LEU A 282 -16.73 12.49 -1.71
N ASN A 283 -15.58 12.00 -1.27
CA ASN A 283 -15.34 11.61 0.11
C ASN A 283 -14.71 12.80 0.84
N THR A 284 -15.35 13.22 1.93
CA THR A 284 -14.80 14.20 2.87
C THR A 284 -14.70 13.54 4.23
N ASP A 285 -13.89 14.05 5.15
CA ASP A 285 -13.81 13.51 6.50
C ASP A 285 -15.17 13.45 7.21
N LEU A 286 -16.03 14.45 6.95
CA LEU A 286 -17.37 14.51 7.53
C LEU A 286 -18.39 13.65 6.78
N HIS A 287 -18.09 13.26 5.55
CA HIS A 287 -18.93 12.42 4.71
C HIS A 287 -18.08 11.36 3.99
N PRO A 288 -17.60 10.32 4.70
CA PRO A 288 -16.82 9.24 4.10
C PRO A 288 -17.77 8.27 3.39
N ARG A 289 -18.29 8.68 2.23
CA ARG A 289 -19.43 8.03 1.59
C ARG A 289 -19.17 6.57 1.24
N ASP A 290 -17.94 6.23 0.84
CA ASP A 290 -17.56 4.87 0.48
C ASP A 290 -17.51 3.90 1.68
N GLU A 291 -17.32 4.41 2.89
CA GLU A 291 -17.28 3.59 4.12
C GLU A 291 -18.67 3.03 4.47
N PHE A 292 -19.74 3.74 4.09
CA PHE A 292 -21.11 3.35 4.43
C PHE A 292 -21.80 2.66 3.25
N PHE A 293 -22.18 1.39 3.46
CA PHE A 293 -22.85 0.55 2.46
C PHE A 293 -24.13 1.15 1.88
N LEU A 294 -24.88 1.95 2.66
CA LEU A 294 -26.11 2.60 2.21
C LEU A 294 -25.89 3.62 1.08
N ASN A 295 -24.67 4.12 0.90
CA ASN A 295 -24.32 5.05 -0.18
C ASN A 295 -23.89 4.34 -1.48
N ASN A 296 -23.97 3.01 -1.51
CA ASN A 296 -23.56 2.15 -2.62
C ASN A 296 -24.70 1.19 -3.00
N PRO A 297 -25.78 1.68 -3.63
CA PRO A 297 -27.01 0.91 -3.88
C PRO A 297 -26.84 -0.32 -4.79
N ASP A 298 -25.75 -0.37 -5.57
CA ASP A 298 -25.42 -1.52 -6.43
C ASP A 298 -24.80 -2.69 -5.62
N LEU A 299 -24.44 -2.46 -4.36
CA LEU A 299 -23.94 -3.48 -3.45
C LEU A 299 -25.11 -4.07 -2.67
N ARG A 300 -25.83 -5.02 -3.31
CA ARG A 300 -26.83 -5.84 -2.63
C ARG A 300 -26.13 -6.92 -1.77
N PHE A 301 -26.57 -7.07 -0.53
CA PHE A 301 -26.20 -8.19 0.36
C PHE A 301 -26.89 -9.48 -0.08
#